data_AF-A0A7R9Q350-F1
#
_entry.id   AF-A0A7R9Q350-F1
#
_cell.length_a   1.000
_cell.length_b   1.000
_cell.length_c   1.000
_cell.angle_alpha   90.00
_cell.angle_beta   90.00
_cell.angle_gamma   90.00
#
_symmetry.space_group_name_H-M   'P 1'
#
loop_
_entity.id
_entity.type
_entity.pdbx_description
1 polymer ?
#
loop_
_entity_poly.entity_id
_entity_poly.type
_entity_poly.pdbx_seq_one_letter_code
_entity_poly.pdbx_strand_id
1 'polypeptide(L)'
;MKYLSGSDSLLRKKAAEELKREQERKAEERRKIIGQRTGSKKPTEGANEAALQQICKEYYDRIAKLENLKYDLEYAVIQKDFVVNELSIEVNDLRGKFVKPALKKVSKYDQKLERMAKVAAKAESDFRNNLKRVQSQKFTLADDEKQTRPDWALGKKGTEKAETETEEVELED
;
A
#
# COMPACT_ATOMS: atom_id res chain seq x y z
N MET A 1 -18.03 -13.71 24.18
CA MET A 1 -18.20 -12.74 23.06
C MET A 1 -16.89 -12.23 22.41
N LYS A 2 -15.67 -12.57 22.88
CA LYS A 2 -14.42 -12.07 22.27
C LYS A 2 -14.04 -12.73 20.92
N TYR A 3 -14.52 -13.94 20.65
CA TYR A 3 -14.17 -14.73 19.46
C TYR A 3 -14.85 -14.29 18.15
N LEU A 4 -15.92 -13.48 18.22
CA LEU A 4 -16.62 -12.98 17.02
C LEU A 4 -15.88 -11.82 16.33
N SER A 5 -15.01 -11.08 17.04
CA SER A 5 -14.29 -9.92 16.50
C SER A 5 -13.11 -10.28 15.58
N GLY A 6 -12.48 -11.43 15.81
CA GLY A 6 -11.35 -11.91 14.98
C GLY A 6 -11.80 -12.34 13.58
N SER A 7 -12.96 -13.01 13.50
CA SER A 7 -13.52 -13.48 12.22
C SER A 7 -13.94 -12.33 11.31
N ASP A 8 -14.64 -11.31 11.84
CA ASP A 8 -15.04 -10.12 11.05
C ASP A 8 -13.83 -9.33 10.54
N SER A 9 -12.78 -9.21 11.35
CA SER A 9 -11.51 -8.57 10.95
C SER A 9 -10.81 -9.33 9.82
N LEU A 10 -10.79 -10.66 9.88
CA LEU A 10 -10.23 -11.50 8.82
C LEU A 10 -11.04 -11.41 7.53
N LEU A 11 -12.38 -11.40 7.62
CA LEU A 11 -13.27 -11.24 6.46
C LEU A 11 -13.08 -9.89 5.77
N ARG A 12 -12.99 -8.80 6.53
CA ARG A 12 -12.71 -7.45 5.98
C ARG A 12 -11.34 -7.37 5.31
N LYS A 13 -10.30 -7.98 5.90
CA LYS A 13 -8.96 -8.05 5.31
C LYS A 13 -8.96 -8.84 4.00
N LYS A 14 -9.61 -10.00 3.98
CA LYS A 14 -9.76 -10.83 2.78
C LYS A 14 -10.55 -10.11 1.68
N ALA A 15 -11.64 -9.43 2.05
CA ALA A 15 -12.43 -8.64 1.11
C ALA A 15 -11.63 -7.45 0.52
N ALA A 16 -10.83 -6.77 1.35
CA ALA A 16 -9.96 -5.69 0.89
C ALA A 16 -8.85 -6.18 -0.05
N GLU A 17 -8.24 -7.33 0.27
CA GLU A 17 -7.23 -7.97 -0.58
C GLU A 17 -7.82 -8.41 -1.92
N GLU A 18 -9.02 -9.03 -1.90
CA GLU A 18 -9.73 -9.46 -3.10
C GLU A 18 -10.17 -8.27 -3.96
N LEU A 19 -10.62 -7.17 -3.35
CA LEU A 19 -10.93 -5.92 -4.05
C LEU A 19 -9.70 -5.35 -4.75
N LYS A 20 -8.54 -5.36 -4.07
CA LYS A 20 -7.29 -4.88 -4.66
C LYS A 20 -6.85 -5.76 -5.84
N ARG A 21 -6.92 -7.09 -5.68
CA ARG A 21 -6.61 -8.05 -6.75
C ARG A 21 -7.52 -7.86 -7.96
N GLU A 22 -8.81 -7.62 -7.74
CA GLU A 22 -9.77 -7.38 -8.81
C GLU A 22 -9.51 -6.05 -9.53
N GLN A 23 -9.12 -4.99 -8.80
CA GLN A 23 -8.72 -3.72 -9.39
C GLN A 23 -7.48 -3.87 -10.27
N GLU A 24 -6.48 -4.61 -9.80
CA GLU A 24 -5.26 -4.89 -10.56
C GLU A 24 -5.56 -5.69 -11.84
N ARG A 25 -6.41 -6.73 -11.74
CA ARG A 25 -6.89 -7.51 -12.89
C ARG A 25 -7.61 -6.63 -13.90
N LYS A 26 -8.56 -5.81 -13.45
CA LYS A 26 -9.31 -4.88 -14.32
C LYS A 26 -8.41 -3.84 -14.97
N ALA A 27 -7.39 -3.35 -14.26
CA ALA A 27 -6.41 -2.40 -14.80
C ALA A 27 -5.52 -3.05 -15.86
N GLU A 28 -5.12 -4.30 -15.68
CA GLU A 28 -4.37 -5.08 -16.67
C GLU A 28 -5.21 -5.40 -17.91
N GLU A 29 -6.44 -5.87 -17.72
CA GLU A 29 -7.40 -6.09 -18.82
C GLU A 29 -7.64 -4.79 -19.60
N ARG A 30 -7.83 -3.67 -18.90
CA ARG A 30 -7.93 -2.34 -19.54
C ARG A 30 -6.70 -2.01 -20.37
N ARG A 31 -5.48 -2.24 -19.85
CA ARG A 31 -4.24 -2.00 -20.59
C ARG A 31 -4.15 -2.89 -21.84
N LYS A 32 -4.50 -4.17 -21.71
CA LYS A 32 -4.54 -5.13 -22.83
C LYS A 32 -5.52 -4.71 -23.91
N ILE A 33 -6.75 -4.33 -23.54
CA ILE A 33 -7.79 -3.90 -24.48
C ILE A 33 -7.40 -2.60 -25.19
N ILE A 34 -6.81 -1.63 -24.47
CA ILE A 34 -6.32 -0.39 -25.08
C ILE A 34 -5.22 -0.69 -26.10
N GLY A 35 -4.28 -1.57 -25.76
CA GLY A 35 -3.23 -2.00 -26.69
C GLY A 35 -3.79 -2.63 -27.97
N GLN A 36 -4.75 -3.55 -27.82
CA GLN A 36 -5.43 -4.20 -28.95
C GLN A 36 -6.23 -3.19 -29.81
N ARG A 37 -6.94 -2.26 -29.18
CA ARG A 37 -7.79 -1.29 -29.89
C ARG A 37 -6.98 -0.22 -30.61
N THR A 38 -5.92 0.29 -30.00
CA THR A 38 -5.11 1.39 -30.57
C THR A 38 -4.14 0.87 -31.64
N GLY A 39 -3.61 -0.35 -31.48
CA GLY A 39 -2.67 -0.96 -32.43
C GLY A 39 -1.31 -0.22 -32.47
N SER A 40 -0.48 -0.59 -33.45
CA SER A 40 0.78 0.11 -33.72
C SER A 40 0.54 1.40 -34.53
N LYS A 41 1.47 2.35 -34.39
CA LYS A 41 1.45 3.58 -35.18
C LYS A 41 1.65 3.24 -36.65
N LYS A 42 0.93 3.92 -37.55
CA LYS A 42 1.15 3.75 -38.99
C LYS A 42 2.58 4.19 -39.36
N PRO A 43 3.25 3.48 -40.28
CA PRO A 43 4.59 3.84 -40.71
C PRO A 43 4.54 5.18 -41.44
N THR A 44 5.29 6.15 -40.93
CA THR A 44 5.42 7.49 -41.51
C THR A 44 6.83 7.75 -42.04
N GLU A 45 7.81 6.95 -41.61
CA GLU A 45 9.18 7.00 -42.12
C GLU A 45 9.24 6.41 -43.53
N GLY A 46 9.69 7.22 -44.49
CA GLY A 46 9.80 6.82 -45.90
C GLY A 46 8.49 6.89 -46.71
N ALA A 47 7.40 7.40 -46.13
CA ALA A 47 6.14 7.58 -46.86
C ALA A 47 6.21 8.79 -47.81
N ASN A 48 5.61 8.67 -48.99
CA ASN A 48 5.46 9.80 -49.91
C ASN A 48 4.38 10.79 -49.41
N GLU A 49 4.37 12.00 -49.96
CA GLU A 49 3.43 13.06 -49.52
C GLU A 49 1.95 12.63 -49.65
N ALA A 50 1.60 11.96 -50.74
CA ALA A 50 0.23 11.45 -50.95
C ALA A 50 -0.19 10.42 -49.89
N ALA A 51 0.71 9.51 -49.51
CA ALA A 51 0.48 8.52 -48.46
C ALA A 51 0.37 9.17 -47.08
N LEU A 52 1.19 10.19 -46.79
CA LEU A 52 1.06 10.96 -45.55
C LEU A 52 -0.29 11.66 -45.45
N GLN A 53 -0.76 12.31 -46.52
CA GLN A 53 -2.09 12.93 -46.56
C GLN A 53 -3.22 11.92 -46.35
N GLN A 54 -3.10 10.73 -46.96
CA GLN A 54 -4.07 9.65 -46.79
C GLN A 54 -4.11 9.13 -45.34
N ILE A 55 -2.94 8.94 -44.73
CA ILE A 55 -2.82 8.54 -43.32
C ILE A 55 -3.49 9.57 -42.40
N CYS A 56 -3.29 10.87 -42.63
CA CYS A 56 -3.93 11.94 -41.86
C CYS A 56 -5.45 11.89 -41.96
N LYS A 57 -6.01 11.73 -43.17
CA LYS A 57 -7.46 11.61 -43.39
C LYS A 57 -8.04 10.40 -42.67
N GLU A 58 -7.39 9.24 -42.78
CA GLU A 58 -7.83 8.02 -42.12
C GLU A 58 -7.82 8.13 -40.59
N TYR A 59 -6.83 8.81 -40.01
CA TYR A 59 -6.80 9.09 -38.57
C TYR A 59 -7.93 10.04 -38.17
N TYR A 60 -8.18 11.09 -38.95
CA TYR A 60 -9.27 12.03 -38.70
C TYR A 60 -10.63 11.33 -38.68
N ASP A 61 -10.94 10.52 -39.71
CA ASP A 61 -12.19 9.77 -39.80
C ASP A 61 -12.36 8.79 -38.63
N ARG A 62 -11.25 8.16 -38.23
CA ARG A 62 -11.25 7.26 -37.08
C ARG A 62 -11.52 8.00 -35.77
N ILE A 63 -10.94 9.18 -35.57
CA ILE A 63 -11.16 10.02 -34.38
C ILE A 63 -12.62 10.46 -34.33
N ALA A 64 -13.18 10.96 -35.43
CA ALA A 64 -14.58 11.38 -35.49
C ALA A 64 -15.55 10.26 -35.09
N LYS A 65 -15.33 9.04 -35.60
CA LYS A 65 -16.12 7.85 -35.22
C LYS A 65 -15.96 7.49 -33.74
N LEU A 66 -14.74 7.55 -33.21
CA LEU A 66 -14.47 7.24 -31.81
C LEU A 66 -15.08 8.27 -30.86
N GLU A 67 -15.08 9.56 -31.22
CA GLU A 67 -15.69 10.61 -30.40
C GLU A 67 -17.20 10.44 -30.33
N ASN A 68 -17.85 10.08 -31.44
CA ASN A 68 -19.28 9.79 -31.44
C ASN A 68 -19.62 8.60 -30.50
N LEU A 69 -18.88 7.49 -30.62
CA LEU A 69 -19.05 6.34 -29.72
C LEU A 69 -18.77 6.67 -28.25
N LYS A 70 -17.80 7.56 -27.99
CA LYS A 70 -17.50 8.05 -26.65
C LYS A 70 -18.68 8.85 -26.09
N TYR A 71 -19.25 9.76 -26.88
CA TYR A 71 -20.41 10.56 -26.49
C TYR A 71 -21.60 9.68 -26.11
N ASP A 72 -21.95 8.69 -26.93
CA ASP A 72 -23.05 7.76 -26.65
C ASP A 72 -22.83 7.00 -25.33
N LEU A 73 -21.60 6.53 -25.08
CA LEU A 73 -21.23 5.84 -23.84
C LEU A 73 -21.29 6.78 -22.63
N GLU A 74 -20.76 7.99 -22.74
CA GLU A 74 -20.79 9.01 -21.68
C GLU A 74 -22.23 9.36 -21.31
N TYR A 75 -23.08 9.59 -22.32
CA TYR A 75 -24.50 9.88 -22.11
C TYR A 75 -25.22 8.71 -21.42
N ALA A 76 -24.96 7.48 -21.85
CA ALA A 76 -25.53 6.28 -21.23
C ALA A 76 -25.01 6.01 -19.80
N VAL A 77 -23.84 6.53 -19.42
CA VAL A 77 -23.33 6.50 -18.04
C VAL A 77 -24.05 7.55 -17.20
N ILE A 78 -24.15 8.78 -17.71
CA ILE A 78 -24.86 9.89 -17.05
C ILE A 78 -26.29 9.49 -16.70
N GLN A 79 -27.03 8.91 -17.65
CA GLN A 79 -28.40 8.43 -17.38
C GLN A 79 -28.45 7.38 -16.26
N LYS A 80 -27.48 6.45 -16.24
CA LYS A 80 -27.42 5.44 -15.17
C LYS A 80 -27.08 6.08 -13.83
N ASP A 81 -26.20 7.06 -13.79
CA ASP A 81 -25.84 7.78 -12.56
C ASP A 81 -27.05 8.53 -11.99
N PHE A 82 -27.87 9.16 -12.86
CA PHE A 82 -29.14 9.76 -12.45
C PHE A 82 -30.08 8.73 -11.83
N VAL A 83 -30.31 7.59 -12.50
CA VAL A 83 -31.17 6.52 -11.98
C VAL A 83 -30.64 5.96 -10.66
N VAL A 84 -29.33 5.77 -10.52
CA VAL A 84 -28.71 5.32 -9.26
C VAL A 84 -28.94 6.33 -8.15
N ASN A 85 -28.82 7.62 -8.43
CA ASN A 85 -29.07 8.67 -7.45
C ASN A 85 -30.55 8.70 -7.02
N GLU A 86 -31.48 8.62 -7.97
CA GLU A 86 -32.92 8.56 -7.67
C GLU A 86 -33.27 7.34 -6.81
N LEU A 87 -32.80 6.14 -7.19
CA LEU A 87 -33.00 4.92 -6.41
C LEU A 87 -32.34 5.00 -5.02
N SER A 88 -31.19 5.65 -4.91
CA SER A 88 -30.50 5.87 -3.63
C SER A 88 -31.34 6.76 -2.71
N ILE A 89 -31.97 7.81 -3.24
CA ILE A 89 -32.89 8.67 -2.49
C ILE A 89 -34.11 7.86 -2.04
N GLU A 90 -34.74 7.11 -2.95
CA GLU A 90 -35.92 6.29 -2.64
C GLU A 90 -35.62 5.26 -1.53
N VAL A 91 -34.49 4.54 -1.64
CA VAL A 91 -34.05 3.58 -0.61
C VAL A 91 -33.79 4.26 0.73
N ASN A 92 -33.25 5.48 0.74
CA ASN A 92 -33.02 6.24 1.97
C ASN A 92 -34.32 6.75 2.60
N ASP A 93 -35.30 7.18 1.80
CA ASP A 93 -36.62 7.60 2.27
C ASP A 93 -37.39 6.40 2.85
N LEU A 94 -37.31 5.22 2.20
CA LEU A 94 -37.90 3.96 2.67
C LEU A 94 -37.23 3.41 3.93
N ARG A 95 -35.90 3.51 4.05
CA ARG A 95 -35.17 3.16 5.29
C ARG A 95 -35.44 4.12 6.44
N GLY A 96 -36.08 5.26 6.16
CA GLY A 96 -36.38 6.32 7.10
C GLY A 96 -35.18 7.26 7.29
N LYS A 97 -35.39 8.56 7.04
CA LYS A 97 -34.42 9.65 7.30
C LYS A 97 -33.90 9.68 8.74
N PHE A 98 -34.57 8.97 9.65
CA PHE A 98 -34.26 8.86 11.06
C PHE A 98 -34.15 7.39 11.50
N VAL A 99 -33.15 6.66 10.97
CA VAL A 99 -32.69 5.44 11.64
C VAL A 99 -32.12 5.89 12.98
N LYS A 100 -32.90 5.80 14.06
CA LYS A 100 -32.48 6.19 15.41
C LYS A 100 -31.11 5.55 15.69
N PRO A 101 -30.01 6.33 15.68
CA PRO A 101 -28.71 5.77 15.93
C PRO A 101 -28.78 5.13 17.30
N ALA A 102 -28.41 3.85 17.43
CA ALA A 102 -28.33 3.23 18.74
C ALA A 102 -27.36 4.06 19.58
N LEU A 103 -27.89 4.80 20.57
CA LEU A 103 -27.10 5.65 21.45
C LEU A 103 -26.18 4.75 22.28
N LYS A 104 -24.98 4.50 21.75
CA LYS A 104 -23.93 3.83 22.50
C LYS A 104 -23.43 4.80 23.57
N LYS A 105 -23.33 4.35 24.82
CA LYS A 105 -22.72 5.13 25.90
C LYS A 105 -21.24 5.32 25.58
N VAL A 106 -20.91 6.42 24.91
CA VAL A 106 -19.54 6.76 24.58
C VAL A 106 -18.92 7.42 25.81
N SER A 107 -18.05 6.69 26.52
CA SER A 107 -17.22 7.30 27.56
C SER A 107 -16.27 8.28 26.88
N LYS A 108 -16.32 9.58 27.23
CA LYS A 108 -15.40 10.60 26.70
C LYS A 108 -13.93 10.26 26.96
N TYR A 109 -13.66 9.36 27.92
CA TYR A 109 -12.32 8.92 28.30
C TYR A 109 -11.83 7.68 27.55
N ASP A 110 -12.70 6.95 26.85
CA ASP A 110 -12.30 5.72 26.13
C ASP A 110 -11.29 6.04 25.02
N GLN A 111 -11.50 7.13 24.29
CA GLN A 111 -10.56 7.57 23.24
C GLN A 111 -9.20 7.99 23.82
N LYS A 112 -9.17 8.55 25.04
CA LYS A 112 -7.93 8.93 25.71
C LYS A 112 -7.22 7.70 26.27
N LEU A 113 -7.95 6.75 26.84
CA LEU A 113 -7.42 5.49 27.34
C LEU A 113 -6.88 4.61 26.20
N GLU A 114 -7.62 4.50 25.09
CA GLU A 114 -7.16 3.82 23.89
C GLU A 114 -5.93 4.48 23.28
N ARG A 115 -5.86 5.83 23.26
CA ARG A 115 -4.64 6.53 22.81
C ARG A 115 -3.46 6.21 23.70
N MET A 116 -3.60 6.26 25.02
CA MET A 116 -2.53 5.91 25.96
C MET A 116 -2.12 4.44 25.83
N ALA A 117 -3.09 3.53 25.67
CA ALA A 117 -2.83 2.11 25.45
C ALA A 117 -2.16 1.84 24.09
N LYS A 118 -2.54 2.55 23.02
CA LYS A 118 -1.89 2.47 21.70
C LYS A 118 -0.47 3.04 21.73
N VAL A 119 -0.24 4.12 22.49
CA VAL A 119 1.12 4.67 22.70
C VAL A 119 1.98 3.69 23.50
N ALA A 120 1.43 3.07 24.55
CA ALA A 120 2.14 2.04 25.32
C ALA A 120 2.42 0.78 24.49
N ALA A 121 1.45 0.28 23.72
CA ALA A 121 1.63 -0.89 22.85
C ALA A 121 2.59 -0.59 21.68
N LYS A 122 2.57 0.64 21.15
CA LYS A 122 3.54 1.09 20.14
C LYS A 122 4.95 1.22 20.75
N ALA A 123 5.07 1.74 21.97
CA ALA A 123 6.34 1.79 22.69
C ALA A 123 6.87 0.38 23.02
N GLU A 124 6.00 -0.56 23.39
CA GLU A 124 6.39 -1.96 23.63
C GLU A 124 6.81 -2.68 22.34
N SER A 125 6.12 -2.41 21.23
CA SER A 125 6.47 -2.87 19.87
C SER A 125 7.80 -2.29 19.39
N ASP A 126 7.97 -0.97 19.50
CA ASP A 126 9.20 -0.27 19.09
C ASP A 126 10.39 -0.67 19.97
N PHE A 127 10.16 -0.92 21.28
CA PHE A 127 11.18 -1.47 22.17
C PHE A 127 11.62 -2.88 21.74
N ARG A 128 10.67 -3.79 21.43
CA ARG A 128 11.00 -5.12 20.89
C ARG A 128 11.77 -5.06 19.58
N ASN A 129 11.43 -4.13 18.70
CA ASN A 129 12.08 -3.97 17.40
C ASN A 129 13.48 -3.33 17.50
N ASN A 130 13.71 -2.49 18.51
CA ASN A 130 14.99 -1.80 18.74
C ASN A 130 16.00 -2.62 19.56
N LEU A 131 15.57 -3.76 20.14
CA LEU A 131 16.47 -4.70 20.81
C LEU A 131 17.24 -5.54 19.78
N LYS A 132 18.59 -5.51 19.85
CA LYS A 132 19.43 -6.44 19.10
C LYS A 132 19.12 -7.88 19.54
N ARG A 133 18.48 -8.67 18.68
CA ARG A 133 18.22 -10.09 18.92
C ARG A 133 19.54 -10.85 18.94
N VAL A 134 20.04 -11.18 20.12
CA VAL A 134 21.18 -12.10 20.27
C VAL A 134 20.68 -13.51 19.93
N GLN A 135 21.09 -14.05 18.78
CA GLN A 135 20.91 -15.47 18.47
C GLN A 135 21.90 -16.28 19.31
N SER A 136 21.51 -16.60 20.55
CA SER A 136 22.29 -17.55 21.35
C SER A 136 22.04 -18.96 20.81
N GLN A 137 23.02 -19.54 20.10
CA GLN A 137 23.04 -20.96 19.69
C GLN A 137 23.29 -21.92 20.87
N LYS A 138 22.97 -21.54 22.11
CA LYS A 138 23.18 -22.39 23.31
C LYS A 138 22.10 -23.45 23.53
N PHE A 139 21.12 -23.57 22.62
CA PHE A 139 20.09 -24.62 22.67
C PHE A 139 19.85 -25.32 21.32
N THR A 140 20.79 -25.20 20.37
CA THR A 140 20.86 -26.13 19.24
C THR A 140 21.82 -27.25 19.63
N LEU A 141 21.29 -28.47 19.71
CA LEU A 141 22.04 -29.70 19.95
C LEU A 141 23.22 -29.75 18.97
N ALA A 142 24.43 -29.56 19.50
CA ALA A 142 25.67 -29.57 18.74
C ALA A 142 26.00 -31.02 18.37
N ASP A 143 25.89 -31.35 17.09
CA ASP A 143 26.66 -32.43 16.50
C ASP A 143 26.97 -32.05 15.04
N ASP A 144 27.91 -31.11 14.87
CA ASP A 144 28.94 -31.09 13.83
C ASP A 144 29.67 -29.73 13.85
N GLU A 145 30.78 -29.62 14.58
CA GLU A 145 31.77 -28.55 14.30
C GLU A 145 33.20 -29.11 14.41
N LYS A 146 33.78 -29.39 13.25
CA LYS A 146 35.23 -29.54 13.06
C LYS A 146 35.93 -28.28 13.56
N GLN A 147 36.65 -28.40 14.67
CA GLN A 147 37.44 -27.31 15.25
C GLN A 147 38.63 -26.92 14.36
N THR A 148 38.54 -25.78 13.68
CA THR A 148 39.72 -25.02 13.26
C THR A 148 40.10 -24.06 14.38
N ARG A 149 41.32 -24.19 14.92
CA ARG A 149 41.76 -23.41 16.08
C ARG A 149 41.91 -21.92 15.75
N PRO A 150 41.38 -21.02 16.61
CA PRO A 150 41.36 -19.57 16.38
C PRO A 150 42.69 -18.84 16.67
N ASP A 151 42.81 -17.68 16.04
CA ASP A 151 44.02 -16.86 15.81
C ASP A 151 44.71 -16.26 17.06
N TRP A 152 44.12 -16.40 18.25
CA TRP A 152 44.77 -16.02 19.52
C TRP A 152 45.75 -17.09 20.04
N ALA A 153 45.84 -18.25 19.36
CA ALA A 153 46.89 -19.25 19.58
C ALA A 153 48.26 -18.84 18.99
N LEU A 154 48.35 -17.68 18.33
CA LEU A 154 49.58 -17.11 17.79
C LEU A 154 49.99 -15.89 18.64
N GLY A 155 51.01 -16.07 19.48
CA GLY A 155 51.41 -15.13 20.53
C GLY A 155 51.85 -13.73 20.08
N LYS A 156 51.50 -12.74 20.89
CA LYS A 156 51.76 -11.28 20.77
C LYS A 156 53.23 -10.92 20.54
N LYS A 157 53.49 -9.97 19.63
CA LYS A 157 54.76 -9.23 19.50
C LYS A 157 54.48 -7.72 19.57
N GLY A 158 55.12 -7.03 20.53
CA GLY A 158 55.32 -5.56 20.60
C GLY A 158 54.16 -4.73 21.18
N THR A 159 54.27 -4.15 22.40
CA THR A 159 54.80 -2.78 22.72
C THR A 159 53.87 -1.67 22.24
N GLU A 160 53.40 -0.66 22.98
CA GLU A 160 53.72 0.01 24.26
C GLU A 160 52.51 0.98 24.55
N LYS A 161 52.04 1.19 25.80
CA LYS A 161 52.24 2.40 26.66
C LYS A 161 52.00 3.75 25.95
N ALA A 162 51.38 4.81 26.49
CA ALA A 162 50.89 5.20 27.82
C ALA A 162 50.12 6.54 27.68
N GLU A 163 49.34 6.92 28.73
CA GLU A 163 49.13 8.29 29.32
C GLU A 163 48.74 9.48 28.39
N THR A 164 48.03 10.57 28.70
CA THR A 164 47.40 11.30 29.84
C THR A 164 46.58 12.43 29.15
N GLU A 165 45.55 13.08 29.71
CA GLU A 165 45.63 14.39 30.40
C GLU A 165 44.21 14.88 30.77
N THR A 166 44.17 15.65 31.84
CA THR A 166 43.08 16.42 32.46
C THR A 166 42.89 17.79 31.82
N GLU A 167 41.66 18.34 31.77
CA GLU A 167 41.44 19.78 32.00
C GLU A 167 39.99 20.08 32.42
N GLU A 168 39.86 20.93 33.44
CA GLU A 168 38.64 21.55 33.97
C GLU A 168 38.07 22.60 32.99
N VAL A 169 36.88 23.14 33.26
CA VAL A 169 36.63 24.60 33.39
C VAL A 169 35.12 24.91 33.55
N GLU A 170 34.86 25.55 34.68
CA GLU A 170 33.94 26.67 35.02
C GLU A 170 32.41 26.57 34.96
N LEU A 171 31.85 26.87 36.14
CA LEU A 171 30.58 27.51 36.42
C LEU A 171 30.81 29.03 36.48
N GLU A 172 30.01 29.82 35.75
CA GLU A 172 29.81 31.26 35.98
C GLU A 172 28.31 31.51 36.24
N ASP A 173 28.03 32.17 37.36
CA ASP A 173 27.27 33.44 37.40
C ASP A 173 28.32 34.58 37.45
#